data_AF-A0A938PQV3-F1
#
_entry.id   AF-A0A938PQV3-F1
#
_cell.length_a   1.000
_cell.length_b   1.000
_cell.length_c   1.000
_cell.angle_alpha   90.00
_cell.angle_beta   90.00
_cell.angle_gamma   90.00
#
_symmetry.space_group_name_H-M   'P 1'
#
loop_
_entity.id
_entity.type
_entity.pdbx_description
1 polymer ?
#
loop_
_entity_poly.entity_id
_entity_poly.type
_entity_poly.pdbx_seq_one_letter_code
_entity_poly.pdbx_strand_id
1 'polypeptide(L)'
;MRAVDVPARLATMVCPTMDEPHAVSGPALSARRIAIISTAGLAPAGDRLFSLGGADYRVIDTEDQRPIQMTHISTNFDRSGFAADLNVVFPLQRLHEQAERGQIGSVARYH
;
A
#
# COMPACT_ATOMS: atom_id res chain seq x y z
N MET A 1 22.45 -13.24 -9.33
CA MET A 1 23.67 -12.41 -9.24
C MET A 1 24.65 -13.16 -8.37
N ARG A 2 25.89 -13.42 -8.81
CA ARG A 2 26.89 -14.05 -7.94
C ARG A 2 27.43 -12.98 -6.99
N ALA A 3 27.81 -13.35 -5.77
CA ALA A 3 28.30 -12.40 -4.77
C ALA A 3 29.51 -11.58 -5.24
N VAL A 4 30.27 -12.08 -6.22
CA VAL A 4 31.42 -11.39 -6.83
C VAL A 4 31.05 -10.23 -7.76
N ASP A 5 29.79 -10.10 -8.15
CA ASP A 5 29.33 -9.06 -9.09
C ASP A 5 28.76 -7.83 -8.37
N VAL A 6 28.76 -7.80 -7.04
CA VAL A 6 28.24 -6.67 -6.24
C VAL A 6 29.30 -5.57 -6.16
N PRO A 7 29.04 -4.35 -6.65
CA PRO A 7 29.97 -3.22 -6.52
C PRO A 7 30.44 -3.03 -5.08
N ALA A 8 31.75 -2.81 -4.87
CA ALA A 8 32.37 -2.69 -3.55
C ALA A 8 31.68 -1.67 -2.62
N ARG A 9 31.11 -0.60 -3.20
CA ARG A 9 30.30 0.39 -2.48
C ARG A 9 29.04 -0.21 -1.87
N LEU A 10 28.34 -1.10 -2.57
CA LEU A 10 27.13 -1.74 -2.06
C LEU A 10 27.47 -2.83 -1.05
N ALA A 11 28.59 -3.54 -1.23
CA ALA A 11 29.04 -4.58 -0.31
C ALA A 11 29.45 -4.06 1.09
N THR A 12 29.75 -2.76 1.19
CA THR A 12 30.22 -2.11 2.44
C THR A 12 29.15 -1.23 3.09
N MET A 13 27.96 -1.13 2.50
CA MET A 13 26.86 -0.39 3.12
C MET A 13 26.38 -1.11 4.38
N VAL A 14 26.19 -0.32 5.45
CA VAL A 14 25.53 -0.80 6.66
C VAL A 14 24.09 -1.12 6.30
N CYS A 15 23.75 -2.41 6.27
CA CYS A 15 22.37 -2.85 6.23
C CYS A 15 21.87 -2.93 7.68
N PRO A 16 20.93 -2.06 8.11
CA PRO A 16 20.41 -2.15 9.46
C PRO A 16 19.68 -3.48 9.64
N THR A 17 20.00 -4.19 10.71
CA THR A 17 19.19 -5.31 11.19
C THR A 17 17.94 -4.73 11.84
N MET A 18 16.76 -5.11 11.35
CA MET A 18 15.50 -4.80 12.01
C MET A 18 14.98 -6.06 12.70
N ASP A 19 14.37 -5.89 13.87
CA ASP A 19 13.66 -6.98 14.53
C ASP A 19 12.52 -7.46 13.63
N GLU A 20 12.27 -8.77 13.64
CA GLU A 20 11.16 -9.33 12.88
C GLU A 20 9.84 -8.84 13.48
N PRO A 21 8.97 -8.17 12.71
CA PRO A 21 7.72 -7.67 13.25
C PRO A 21 6.82 -8.83 13.65
N HIS A 22 6.47 -8.91 14.93
CA HIS A 22 5.52 -9.91 15.41
C HIS A 22 4.09 -9.47 15.10
N ALA A 23 3.31 -10.36 14.50
CA ALA A 23 1.88 -10.14 14.32
C ALA A 23 1.21 -10.01 15.70
N VAL A 24 0.54 -8.88 15.93
CA VAL A 24 -0.20 -8.65 17.16
C VAL A 24 -1.46 -9.52 17.16
N SER A 25 -1.68 -10.26 18.24
CA SER A 25 -2.91 -11.03 18.42
C SER A 25 -4.13 -10.10 18.52
N GLY A 26 -5.30 -10.60 18.17
CA GLY A 26 -6.54 -9.84 18.29
C GLY A 26 -7.74 -10.74 18.15
N PRO A 27 -8.96 -10.18 18.18
CA PRO A 27 -10.19 -10.94 18.00
C PRO A 27 -10.21 -11.68 16.65
N ALA A 28 -11.17 -12.59 16.46
CA ALA A 28 -11.35 -13.30 15.19
C ALA A 28 -11.48 -12.30 14.02
N LEU A 29 -11.04 -12.71 12.82
CA LEU A 29 -11.02 -11.83 11.64
C LEU A 29 -12.41 -11.26 11.32
N SER A 30 -13.46 -12.07 11.49
CA SER A 30 -14.87 -11.70 11.36
C SER A 30 -15.35 -10.63 12.35
N ALA A 31 -14.54 -10.27 13.34
CA ALA A 31 -14.79 -9.18 14.28
C ALA A 31 -13.81 -8.00 14.10
N ARG A 32 -12.97 -8.02 13.06
CA ARG A 32 -11.99 -6.96 12.78
C ARG A 32 -12.49 -6.01 11.70
N ARG A 33 -12.12 -4.72 11.87
CA ARG A 33 -12.19 -3.71 10.82
C ARG A 33 -10.87 -3.66 10.07
N ILE A 34 -10.91 -3.69 8.74
CA ILE A 34 -9.72 -3.75 7.89
C ILE A 34 -9.52 -2.45 7.12
N ALA A 35 -8.30 -1.92 7.14
CA ALA A 35 -7.83 -0.81 6.31
C ALA A 35 -6.70 -1.28 5.38
N ILE A 36 -6.42 -0.53 4.32
CA ILE A 36 -5.38 -0.84 3.32
C ILE A 36 -4.34 0.25 3.42
N ILE A 37 -3.09 -0.13 3.65
CA ILE A 37 -1.95 0.78 3.51
C ILE A 37 -1.20 0.35 2.26
N SER A 38 -1.00 1.27 1.33
CA SER A 38 -0.38 0.98 0.03
C SER A 38 0.80 1.90 -0.22
N THR A 39 1.91 1.34 -0.67
CA THR A 39 3.08 2.10 -1.15
C THR A 39 2.95 2.46 -2.62
N ALA A 40 1.82 2.21 -3.27
CA ALA A 40 1.60 2.49 -4.68
C ALA A 40 1.46 3.99 -5.01
N GLY A 41 1.68 4.88 -4.04
CA GLY A 41 1.62 6.33 -4.23
C GLY A 41 0.25 6.81 -4.70
N LEU A 42 -0.81 6.33 -4.05
CA LEU A 42 -2.19 6.66 -4.40
C LEU A 42 -2.64 7.95 -3.71
N ALA A 43 -3.41 8.77 -4.42
CA ALA A 43 -3.99 10.01 -3.89
C ALA A 43 -5.33 10.32 -4.58
N PRO A 44 -6.30 10.95 -3.90
CA PRO A 44 -7.46 11.53 -4.57
C PRO A 44 -7.04 12.57 -5.61
N ALA A 45 -7.77 12.67 -6.72
CA ALA A 45 -7.47 13.67 -7.74
C ALA A 45 -7.47 15.10 -7.18
N GLY A 46 -6.48 15.88 -7.59
CA GLY A 46 -6.28 17.26 -7.14
C GLY A 46 -5.61 17.39 -5.77
N ASP A 47 -5.28 16.29 -5.10
CA ASP A 47 -4.44 16.31 -3.89
C ASP A 47 -2.96 16.55 -4.25
N ARG A 48 -2.13 16.85 -3.25
CA ARG A 48 -0.70 17.11 -3.39
C ARG A 48 0.02 15.85 -3.88
N LEU A 49 0.83 15.99 -4.92
CA LEU A 49 1.66 14.91 -5.46
C LEU A 49 2.73 14.44 -4.45
N PHE A 50 3.15 13.18 -4.54
CA PHE A 50 4.31 12.70 -3.79
C PHE A 50 5.61 13.27 -4.38
N SER A 51 6.56 13.58 -3.51
CA SER A 51 7.87 14.11 -3.88
C SER A 51 8.98 13.08 -3.62
N LEU A 52 10.11 13.24 -4.33
CA LEU A 52 11.28 12.41 -4.12
C LEU A 52 11.81 12.61 -2.68
N GLY A 53 11.96 11.52 -1.94
CA GLY A 53 12.39 11.57 -0.53
C GLY A 53 11.31 12.02 0.45
N GLY A 54 10.05 12.17 0.01
CA GLY A 54 8.92 12.43 0.89
C GLY A 54 8.66 11.27 1.85
N ALA A 55 8.36 11.61 3.11
CA ALA A 55 7.89 10.67 4.13
C ALA A 55 6.42 10.92 4.50
N ASP A 56 5.70 11.65 3.65
CA ASP A 56 4.30 11.96 3.81
C ASP A 56 3.40 10.85 3.26
N TYR A 57 2.12 10.88 3.64
CA TYR A 57 1.10 9.94 3.18
C TYR A 57 -0.16 10.69 2.76
N ARG A 58 -1.07 9.99 2.07
CA ARG A 58 -2.40 10.48 1.73
C ARG A 58 -3.42 9.53 2.34
N VAL A 59 -4.51 10.10 2.85
CA VAL A 59 -5.65 9.32 3.35
C VAL A 59 -6.66 9.23 2.23
N ILE A 60 -7.12 8.01 1.94
CA ILE A 60 -8.22 7.77 1.01
C ILE A 60 -9.49 7.59 1.86
N ASP A 61 -10.39 8.57 1.79
CA ASP A 61 -11.75 8.47 2.35
C ASP A 61 -12.65 7.77 1.33
N THR A 62 -13.27 6.64 1.70
CA THR A 62 -14.16 5.88 0.82
C THR A 62 -15.43 6.65 0.43
N GLU A 63 -15.78 7.73 1.14
CA GLU A 63 -16.90 8.60 0.77
C GLU A 63 -16.51 9.67 -0.26
N ASP A 64 -15.21 9.89 -0.49
CA ASP A 64 -14.73 10.83 -1.50
C ASP A 64 -14.95 10.28 -2.91
N GLN A 65 -15.66 11.06 -3.74
CA GLN A 65 -16.02 10.67 -5.10
C GLN A 65 -14.93 11.04 -6.13
N ARG A 66 -13.86 11.73 -5.70
CA ARG A 66 -12.75 12.06 -6.59
C ARG A 66 -12.05 10.77 -7.02
N PRO A 67 -11.69 10.63 -8.31
CA PRO A 67 -10.99 9.43 -8.77
C PRO A 67 -9.62 9.34 -8.09
N ILE A 68 -9.20 8.11 -7.76
CA ILE A 68 -7.87 7.85 -7.23
C ILE A 68 -6.87 7.89 -8.38
N GLN A 69 -5.75 8.58 -8.15
CA GLN A 69 -4.64 8.69 -9.09
C GLN A 69 -3.38 8.05 -8.49
N MET A 70 -2.57 7.44 -9.35
CA MET A 70 -1.24 6.96 -9.00
C MET A 70 -0.20 8.05 -9.28
N THR A 71 0.31 8.66 -8.20
CA THR A 71 1.31 9.74 -8.23
C THR A 71 2.67 9.29 -7.68
N HIS A 72 2.91 7.97 -7.66
CA HIS A 72 4.19 7.39 -7.25
C HIS A 72 5.36 7.95 -8.07
N ILE A 73 6.41 8.41 -7.39
CA ILE A 73 7.53 9.15 -7.99
C ILE A 73 8.44 8.28 -8.87
N SER A 74 8.55 6.99 -8.56
CA SER A 74 9.43 6.09 -9.31
C SER A 74 8.87 5.81 -10.70
N THR A 75 9.69 6.07 -11.72
CA THR A 75 9.40 5.68 -13.11
C THR A 75 9.39 4.17 -13.29
N ASN A 76 10.13 3.43 -12.45
CA ASN A 76 10.20 1.97 -12.48
C ASN A 76 8.97 1.29 -11.86
N PHE A 77 8.04 2.05 -11.28
CA PHE A 77 6.79 1.49 -10.77
C PHE A 77 5.85 1.21 -11.94
N ASP A 78 5.47 -0.05 -12.13
CA ASP A 78 4.54 -0.43 -13.20
C ASP A 78 3.14 0.13 -12.92
N ARG A 79 2.58 0.83 -13.90
CA ARG A 79 1.26 1.47 -13.84
C ARG A 79 0.20 0.67 -14.60
N SER A 80 0.60 -0.37 -15.33
CA SER A 80 -0.30 -1.14 -16.19
C SER A 80 -1.41 -1.82 -15.38
N GLY A 81 -1.06 -2.45 -14.24
CA GLY A 81 -2.02 -3.07 -13.34
C GLY A 81 -3.05 -2.08 -12.79
N PHE A 82 -2.60 -0.91 -12.31
CA PHE A 82 -3.48 0.17 -11.86
C PHE A 82 -4.39 0.70 -12.97
N ALA A 83 -3.84 0.88 -14.18
CA ALA A 83 -4.60 1.38 -15.32
C ALA A 83 -5.67 0.37 -15.79
N ALA A 84 -5.41 -0.93 -15.63
CA ALA A 84 -6.34 -1.99 -15.97
C ALA A 84 -7.42 -2.20 -14.89
N ASP A 85 -7.03 -2.28 -13.61
CA ASP A 85 -7.93 -2.45 -12.47
C ASP A 85 -7.29 -1.92 -11.18
N LEU A 86 -7.94 -0.93 -10.55
CA LEU A 86 -7.52 -0.37 -9.27
C LEU A 86 -7.39 -1.44 -8.17
N ASN A 87 -8.20 -2.50 -8.24
CA ASN A 87 -8.16 -3.58 -7.24
C ASN A 87 -6.83 -4.34 -7.22
N VAL A 88 -5.97 -4.19 -8.22
CA VAL A 88 -4.62 -4.78 -8.20
C VAL A 88 -3.73 -4.12 -7.14
N VAL A 89 -3.89 -2.82 -6.90
CA VAL A 89 -3.05 -2.04 -5.97
C VAL A 89 -3.81 -1.50 -4.76
N PHE A 90 -5.13 -1.52 -4.82
CA PHE A 90 -6.04 -1.05 -3.78
C PHE A 90 -7.35 -1.85 -3.82
N PRO A 91 -7.36 -3.10 -3.31
CA PRO A 91 -8.47 -4.06 -3.45
C PRO A 91 -9.68 -3.77 -2.55
N LEU A 92 -10.15 -2.52 -2.55
CA LEU A 92 -11.26 -2.09 -1.69
C LEU A 92 -12.54 -2.89 -1.97
N GLN A 93 -12.85 -3.15 -3.24
CA GLN A 93 -14.01 -3.96 -3.62
C GLN A 93 -13.90 -5.38 -3.05
N ARG A 94 -12.71 -5.98 -3.10
CA ARG A 94 -12.49 -7.34 -2.57
C ARG A 94 -12.66 -7.40 -1.05
N LEU A 95 -12.31 -6.33 -0.34
CA LEU A 95 -12.60 -6.23 1.10
C LEU A 95 -14.10 -6.13 1.39
N HIS A 96 -14.85 -5.38 0.58
CA HIS A 96 -16.31 -5.34 0.71
C HIS A 96 -16.95 -6.72 0.47
N GLU A 97 -16.52 -7.44 -0.57
CA GLU A 97 -16.96 -8.83 -0.82
C GLU A 97 -16.66 -9.76 0.36
N GLN A 98 -15.51 -9.58 1.05
CA GLN A 98 -15.17 -10.35 2.25
C GLN A 98 -16.05 -10.00 3.45
N ALA A 99 -16.39 -8.72 3.62
CA ALA A 99 -17.30 -8.27 4.67
C ALA A 99 -18.72 -8.82 4.45
N GLU A 100 -19.21 -8.79 3.22
CA GLU A 100 -20.50 -9.36 2.82
C GLU A 100 -20.58 -10.87 3.10
N ARG A 101 -19.46 -11.59 2.93
CA ARG A 101 -19.34 -13.03 3.25
C ARG A 101 -19.13 -13.31 4.75
N GLY A 102 -19.03 -12.28 5.59
CA GLY A 102 -18.76 -12.42 7.04
C GLY A 102 -17.35 -12.91 7.38
N GLN A 103 -16.40 -12.85 6.43
CA GLN A 103 -15.01 -13.28 6.65
C GLN A 103 -14.22 -12.25 7.45
N ILE A 104 -14.52 -10.97 7.24
CA ILE A 104 -14.04 -9.84 8.04
C ILE A 104 -15.24 -9.13 8.68
N GLY A 105 -15.01 -8.37 9.75
CA GLY A 105 -16.10 -7.65 10.44
C GLY A 105 -16.57 -6.42 9.69
N SER A 106 -15.65 -5.58 9.22
CA SER A 106 -16.00 -4.42 8.38
C SER A 106 -14.80 -3.93 7.58
N VAL A 107 -15.07 -3.09 6.57
CA VAL A 107 -14.05 -2.26 5.91
C VAL A 107 -13.95 -0.93 6.67
N ALA A 108 -12.76 -0.37 6.78
CA ALA A 108 -12.57 0.99 7.30
C ALA A 108 -13.10 2.03 6.30
N ARG A 109 -13.45 3.22 6.77
CA ARG A 109 -13.76 4.37 5.89
C ARG A 109 -12.49 5.04 5.37
N TYR A 110 -11.45 5.06 6.19
CA TYR A 110 -10.18 5.71 5.90
C TYR A 110 -9.12 4.64 5.71
N HIS A 111 -8.39 4.77 4.61
CA HIS A 111 -7.27 3.92 4.22
C HIS A 111 -6.02 4.76 4.06
#